data_AF-A0A7S1AEG1-F1
#
_entry.id   AF-A0A7S1AEG1-F1
#
_cell.length_a   1.000
_cell.length_b   1.000
_cell.length_c   1.000
_cell.angle_alpha   90.00
_cell.angle_beta   90.00
_cell.angle_gamma   90.00
#
_symmetry.space_group_name_H-M   'P 1'
#
loop_
_entity.id
_entity.type
_entity.pdbx_description
1 polymer ?
#
loop_
_entity_poly.entity_id
_entity_poly.type
_entity_poly.pdbx_seq_one_letter_code
_entity_poly.pdbx_strand_id
1 'polypeptide(L)'
;RTFQDMGSAMIQYHDSMKYAQVPIPFPYVACSDILLIIHWIVTPIMICSWTSQPLWAALFSFIMVFVVWSLHFIASELENPFGGDVNDLHMAEIQRGINMNLIMLVTNGSRNTPHLCVDYRVAV
;
A
#
# COMPACT_ATOMS: atom_id res chain seq x y z
N ARG A 1 -30.30 -8.08 6.20
CA ARG A 1 -29.37 -7.76 5.08
C ARG A 1 -28.50 -6.56 5.44
N THR A 2 -29.06 -5.36 5.61
CA THR A 2 -28.29 -4.15 5.99
C THR A 2 -27.43 -4.31 7.26
N PHE A 3 -27.96 -4.89 8.34
CA PHE A 3 -27.17 -5.19 9.54
C PHE A 3 -26.03 -6.19 9.30
N GLN A 4 -26.24 -7.14 8.38
CA GLN A 4 -25.22 -8.12 8.00
C GLN A 4 -24.12 -7.44 7.17
N ASP A 5 -24.50 -6.57 6.23
CA ASP A 5 -23.57 -5.79 5.41
C ASP A 5 -22.74 -4.83 6.27
N MET A 6 -23.36 -4.17 7.27
CA MET A 6 -22.66 -3.34 8.26
C MET A 6 -21.71 -4.17 9.14
N GLY A 7 -22.14 -5.37 9.57
CA GLY A 7 -21.28 -6.30 10.27
C GLY A 7 -20.04 -6.70 9.46
N SER A 8 -20.22 -6.98 8.16
CA SER A 8 -19.12 -7.26 7.24
C SER A 8 -18.16 -6.07 7.08
N ALA A 9 -18.68 -4.84 7.00
CA ALA A 9 -17.86 -3.64 6.94
C ALA A 9 -17.03 -3.45 8.22
N MET A 10 -17.61 -3.69 9.40
CA MET A 10 -16.91 -3.61 10.68
C MET A 10 -15.76 -4.63 10.81
N ILE A 11 -15.92 -5.82 10.23
CA ILE A 11 -14.85 -6.82 10.16
C ILE A 11 -13.69 -6.30 9.31
N GLN A 12 -13.96 -5.77 8.12
CA GLN A 12 -12.93 -5.21 7.22
C GLN A 12 -12.20 -4.02 7.84
N TYR A 13 -12.90 -3.18 8.59
CA TYR A 13 -12.30 -2.08 9.34
C TYR A 13 -11.31 -2.59 10.38
N HIS A 14 -11.71 -3.58 11.20
CA HIS A 14 -10.82 -4.17 12.20
C HIS A 14 -9.64 -4.92 11.57
N ASP A 15 -9.84 -5.58 10.42
CA ASP A 15 -8.76 -6.22 9.68
C ASP A 15 -7.75 -5.19 9.17
N SER A 16 -8.21 -4.07 8.61
CA SER A 16 -7.35 -2.96 8.20
C SER A 16 -6.58 -2.34 9.37
N MET A 17 -7.23 -2.23 10.52
CA MET A 17 -6.64 -1.66 11.74
C MET A 17 -5.43 -2.46 12.26
N LYS A 18 -5.36 -3.77 11.97
CA LYS A 18 -4.19 -4.60 12.34
C LYS A 18 -2.91 -4.09 11.67
N TYR A 19 -2.98 -3.69 10.40
CA TYR A 19 -1.82 -3.17 9.67
C TYR A 19 -1.35 -1.82 10.22
N ALA A 20 -2.27 -0.97 10.68
CA ALA A 20 -1.93 0.31 11.26
C ALA A 20 -1.39 0.21 12.70
N GLN A 21 -1.84 -0.79 13.48
CA GLN A 21 -1.55 -0.89 14.91
C GLN A 21 -0.44 -1.87 15.26
N VAL A 22 -0.15 -2.83 14.38
CA VAL A 22 0.84 -3.88 14.63
C VAL A 22 2.01 -3.68 13.67
N PRO A 23 2.99 -2.81 14.02
CA PRO A 23 4.19 -2.64 13.21
C PRO A 23 5.01 -3.92 13.19
N ILE A 24 5.91 -4.03 12.20
CA ILE A 24 6.85 -5.14 12.14
C ILE A 24 7.70 -5.15 13.42
N PRO A 25 8.02 -6.33 13.98
CA PRO A 25 8.82 -6.40 15.19
C PRO A 25 10.16 -5.68 15.04
N PHE A 26 10.47 -4.81 16.00
CA PHE A 26 11.74 -4.06 16.03
C PHE A 26 12.99 -4.92 15.76
N PRO A 27 13.14 -6.13 16.32
CA PRO A 27 14.32 -6.96 16.04
C PRO A 27 14.51 -7.30 14.56
N TYR A 28 13.42 -7.43 13.79
CA TYR A 28 13.49 -7.71 12.36
C TYR A 28 14.04 -6.52 11.58
N VAL A 29 13.56 -5.31 11.89
CA VAL A 29 14.03 -4.07 11.27
C VAL A 29 15.51 -3.86 11.61
N ALA A 30 15.87 -3.98 12.89
CA ALA A 30 17.25 -3.85 13.34
C ALA A 30 18.20 -4.87 12.68
N CYS A 31 17.79 -6.14 12.54
CA CYS A 31 18.58 -7.15 11.83
C CYS A 31 18.77 -6.80 10.35
N SER A 32 17.74 -6.28 9.69
CA SER A 32 17.82 -5.85 8.28
C SER A 32 18.80 -4.70 8.11
N ASP A 33 18.73 -3.70 9.00
CA ASP A 33 19.65 -2.54 8.98
C ASP A 33 21.10 -2.98 9.19
N ILE A 34 21.34 -3.86 10.17
CA ILE A 34 22.67 -4.41 10.44
C ILE A 34 23.19 -5.18 9.21
N LEU A 35 22.35 -5.99 8.57
CA LEU A 35 22.72 -6.72 7.36
C LEU A 35 23.08 -5.76 6.21
N LEU A 36 22.31 -4.68 6.03
CA LEU A 36 22.57 -3.66 5.01
C LEU A 36 23.89 -2.91 5.26
N ILE A 37 24.21 -2.61 6.53
CA ILE A 37 25.49 -2.00 6.92
C ILE A 37 26.65 -2.95 6.61
N ILE A 38 26.52 -4.24 6.93
CA ILE A 38 27.54 -5.25 6.60
C ILE A 38 27.70 -5.36 5.09
N HIS A 39 26.60 -5.45 4.34
CA HIS A 39 26.61 -5.48 2.88
C HIS A 39 27.29 -4.24 2.29
N TRP A 40 27.03 -3.05 2.83
CA TRP A 40 27.64 -1.80 2.40
C TRP A 40 29.18 -1.80 2.55
N ILE A 41 29.71 -2.40 3.61
CA ILE A 41 31.16 -2.49 3.85
C ILE A 41 31.79 -3.62 3.01
N VAL A 42 31.17 -4.79 2.94
CA VAL A 42 31.74 -5.97 2.29
C VAL A 42 31.75 -5.84 0.76
N THR A 43 30.71 -5.24 0.18
CA THR A 43 30.56 -5.10 -1.28
C THR A 43 31.75 -4.40 -1.96
N PRO A 44 32.21 -3.20 -1.54
CA PRO A 44 33.37 -2.56 -2.16
C PRO A 44 34.66 -3.37 -2.00
N ILE A 45 34.86 -4.05 -0.86
CA ILE A 45 36.04 -4.91 -0.64
C ILE A 45 36.05 -6.05 -1.67
N MET A 46 34.91 -6.71 -1.86
CA MET A 46 34.81 -7.83 -2.79
C MET A 46 34.98 -7.39 -4.24
N ILE A 47 34.33 -6.29 -4.64
CA ILE A 47 34.38 -5.78 -6.02
C ILE A 47 35.79 -5.31 -6.41
N CYS A 48 36.53 -4.69 -5.48
CA CYS A 48 37.94 -4.34 -5.68
C CYS A 48 38.83 -5.57 -5.90
N SER A 49 38.48 -6.73 -5.31
CA SER A 49 39.23 -7.98 -5.55
C SER A 49 38.93 -8.61 -6.92
N TRP A 50 37.76 -8.32 -7.50
CA TRP A 50 37.29 -8.91 -8.75
C TRP A 50 37.64 -8.08 -9.99
N THR A 51 37.85 -6.78 -9.82
CA THR A 51 38.00 -5.84 -10.94
C THR A 51 39.35 -5.16 -10.90
N SER A 52 40.13 -5.27 -11.97
CA SER A 52 41.44 -4.60 -12.06
C SER A 52 41.34 -3.09 -12.33
N GLN A 53 40.21 -2.63 -12.89
CA GLN A 53 39.99 -1.23 -13.23
C GLN A 53 39.20 -0.50 -12.13
N PRO A 54 39.74 0.60 -11.54
CA PRO A 54 39.12 1.27 -10.40
C PRO A 54 37.77 1.93 -10.72
N LEU A 55 37.59 2.40 -11.95
CA LEU A 55 36.33 3.02 -12.40
C LEU A 55 35.15 2.03 -12.34
N TRP A 56 35.36 0.82 -12.87
CA TRP A 56 34.35 -0.24 -12.86
C TRP A 56 34.10 -0.76 -11.45
N ALA A 57 35.13 -0.83 -10.61
CA ALA A 57 34.98 -1.21 -9.21
C ALA A 57 34.05 -0.24 -8.46
N ALA A 58 34.25 1.07 -8.62
CA ALA A 58 33.41 2.09 -8.00
C ALA A 58 31.96 2.05 -8.52
N LEU A 59 31.78 1.90 -9.84
CA LEU A 59 30.46 1.87 -10.47
C LEU A 59 29.65 0.65 -10.01
N PHE A 60 30.24 -0.55 -10.00
CA PHE A 60 29.54 -1.75 -9.56
C PHE A 60 29.27 -1.74 -8.06
N SER A 61 30.20 -1.28 -7.23
CA SER A 61 29.95 -1.15 -5.79
C SER A 61 28.82 -0.16 -5.50
N PHE A 62 28.79 0.96 -6.22
CA PHE A 62 27.74 1.97 -6.05
C PHE A 62 26.37 1.41 -6.43
N ILE A 63 26.23 0.80 -7.61
CA ILE A 63 24.95 0.27 -8.08
C ILE A 63 24.42 -0.81 -7.14
N MET A 64 25.26 -1.75 -6.71
CA MET A 64 24.85 -2.85 -5.83
C MET A 64 24.34 -2.34 -4.48
N VAL A 65 25.10 -1.46 -3.84
CA VAL A 65 24.70 -0.82 -2.58
C VAL A 65 23.42 0.00 -2.78
N PHE A 66 23.40 0.85 -3.79
CA PHE A 66 22.30 1.77 -4.04
C PHE A 66 20.98 1.03 -4.21
N VAL A 67 20.94 -0.02 -5.05
CA VAL A 67 19.71 -0.78 -5.30
C VAL A 67 19.17 -1.42 -4.02
N VAL A 68 20.03 -2.03 -3.20
CA VAL A 68 19.60 -2.71 -1.97
C VAL A 68 19.09 -1.71 -0.92
N TRP A 69 19.78 -0.57 -0.77
CA TRP A 69 19.33 0.49 0.13
C TRP A 69 18.03 1.15 -0.35
N SER A 70 17.89 1.41 -1.66
CA SER A 70 16.65 1.94 -2.24
C SER A 70 15.47 0.99 -1.98
N LEU A 71 15.65 -0.32 -2.19
CA LEU A 71 14.60 -1.30 -1.90
C LEU A 71 14.21 -1.32 -0.43
N HIS A 72 15.18 -1.20 0.49
CA HIS A 72 14.91 -1.14 1.91
C HIS A 72 14.08 0.10 2.30
N PHE A 73 14.43 1.29 1.79
CA PHE A 73 13.64 2.50 2.06
C PHE A 73 12.24 2.43 1.46
N ILE A 74 12.09 1.92 0.23
CA ILE A 74 10.77 1.71 -0.39
C ILE A 74 9.93 0.74 0.46
N ALA A 75 10.53 -0.36 0.93
CA ALA A 75 9.83 -1.31 1.78
C ALA A 75 9.37 -0.68 3.11
N SER A 76 10.19 0.21 3.68
CA SER A 76 9.83 0.95 4.89
C SER A 76 8.67 1.92 4.68
N GLU A 77 8.60 2.60 3.53
CA GLU A 77 7.47 3.49 3.20
C GLU A 77 6.17 2.69 2.99
N LEU A 78 6.27 1.49 2.40
CA LEU A 78 5.12 0.60 2.16
C LEU A 78 4.61 -0.13 3.41
N GLU A 79 5.31 -0.04 4.55
CA GLU A 79 4.90 -0.75 5.78
C GLU A 79 3.60 -0.19 6.37
N ASN A 80 3.39 1.13 6.27
CA ASN A 80 2.19 1.79 6.82
C ASN A 80 1.45 2.62 5.76
N PRO A 81 0.55 2.00 4.96
CA PRO A 81 -0.17 2.68 3.88
C PRO A 81 -1.26 3.65 4.36
N PHE A 82 -1.43 3.80 5.68
CA PHE A 82 -2.42 4.67 6.33
C PHE A 82 -1.79 5.95 6.88
N GLY A 83 -0.52 6.21 6.59
CA GLY A 83 0.24 7.36 7.05
C GLY A 83 -0.13 8.68 6.37
N GLY A 84 0.88 9.51 6.14
CA GLY A 84 0.76 10.82 5.50
C GLY A 84 1.73 11.04 4.35
N ASP A 85 2.39 9.97 3.87
CA ASP A 85 3.31 10.03 2.74
C ASP A 85 2.55 10.18 1.42
N VAL A 86 3.25 10.60 0.37
CA VAL A 86 2.63 10.86 -0.95
C VAL A 86 2.08 9.58 -1.57
N ASN A 87 2.65 8.42 -1.22
CA ASN A 87 2.25 7.11 -1.71
C ASN A 87 1.23 6.40 -0.80
N ASP A 88 0.76 7.06 0.26
CA ASP A 88 -0.25 6.51 1.17
C ASP A 88 -1.67 6.63 0.62
N LEU A 89 -2.58 5.87 1.22
CA LEU A 89 -4.00 5.93 0.89
C LEU A 89 -4.59 7.27 1.35
N HIS A 90 -5.31 7.95 0.45
CA HIS A 90 -6.05 9.16 0.76
C HIS A 90 -7.31 8.88 1.60
N MET A 91 -7.11 8.64 2.90
CA MET A 91 -8.18 8.31 3.86
C MET A 91 -9.32 9.33 3.88
N ALA A 92 -8.99 10.62 3.74
CA ALA A 92 -9.98 11.69 3.69
C ALA A 92 -10.91 11.60 2.47
N GLU A 93 -10.35 11.22 1.31
CA GLU A 93 -11.12 11.05 0.08
C GLU A 93 -12.02 9.81 0.17
N ILE A 94 -11.49 8.70 0.68
CA ILE A 94 -12.24 7.47 0.91
C ILE A 94 -13.42 7.73 1.86
N GLN A 95 -13.17 8.41 2.99
CA GLN A 95 -14.22 8.77 3.94
C GLN A 95 -15.28 9.68 3.31
N ARG A 96 -14.86 10.65 2.48
CA ARG A 96 -15.78 11.54 1.76
C ARG A 96 -16.67 10.76 0.78
N GLY A 97 -16.11 9.77 0.08
CA GLY A 97 -16.86 8.87 -0.81
C GLY A 97 -17.93 8.08 -0.05
N ILE A 98 -17.57 7.52 1.12
CA ILE A 98 -18.53 6.82 1.99
C ILE A 98 -19.65 7.76 2.44
N ASN A 99 -19.30 8.95 2.93
CA ASN A 99 -20.28 9.94 3.38
C ASN A 99 -21.26 10.32 2.24
N MET A 100 -20.76 10.52 1.03
CA MET A 100 -21.58 10.85 -0.14
C MET A 100 -22.55 9.70 -0.48
N ASN A 101 -22.07 8.46 -0.46
CA ASN A 101 -22.91 7.29 -0.72
C ASN A 101 -24.01 7.15 0.34
N LEU A 102 -23.70 7.37 1.62
CA LEU A 102 -24.70 7.37 2.69
C LEU A 102 -25.76 8.45 2.49
N ILE A 103 -25.36 9.66 2.10
CA ILE A 103 -26.31 10.76 1.80
C ILE A 103 -27.21 10.38 0.61
N MET A 104 -26.65 9.80 -0.46
CA MET A 104 -27.44 9.36 -1.61
C MET A 104 -28.51 8.34 -1.24
N LEU A 105 -28.22 7.41 -0.34
CA LEU A 105 -29.18 6.40 0.11
C LEU A 105 -30.39 7.02 0.82
N VAL A 106 -30.19 8.13 1.55
CA VAL A 106 -31.25 8.83 2.30
C VAL A 106 -31.99 9.87 1.43
N THR A 107 -31.40 10.30 0.32
CA THR A 107 -31.97 11.33 -0.55
C THR A 107 -33.15 10.81 -1.37
N ASN A 108 -34.20 11.63 -1.56
CA ASN A 108 -35.45 11.26 -2.25
C ASN A 108 -35.28 10.70 -3.67
N GLY A 109 -34.16 10.99 -4.35
CA GLY A 109 -33.86 10.45 -5.68
C GLY A 109 -33.66 8.93 -5.72
N SER A 110 -33.24 8.30 -4.61
CA SER A 110 -33.07 6.83 -4.53
C SER A 110 -34.41 6.09 -4.37
N ARG A 111 -35.49 6.83 -4.10
CA ARG A 111 -36.83 6.30 -3.85
C ARG A 111 -37.62 6.00 -5.13
N ASN A 112 -37.16 6.53 -6.26
CA ASN A 112 -37.77 6.30 -7.56
C ASN A 112 -37.21 5.00 -8.14
N THR A 113 -38.02 3.95 -8.16
CA THR A 113 -37.67 2.68 -8.81
C THR A 113 -38.03 2.73 -10.29
N PRO A 114 -37.26 2.06 -11.17
CA PRO A 114 -37.65 1.94 -12.56
C PRO A 114 -38.99 1.22 -12.68
N HIS A 115 -39.89 1.78 -13.47
CA HIS A 115 -41.16 1.13 -13.78
C HIS A 115 -40.98 0.21 -14.99
N LEU A 116 -41.51 -1.00 -14.89
CA LEU A 116 -41.55 -1.93 -16.02
C LEU A 116 -42.42 -1.31 -17.13
N CYS A 117 -41.78 -0.86 -18.20
CA CYS A 117 -42.45 -0.44 -19.43
C CYS A 117 -42.18 -1.52 -20.48
N VAL A 118 -43.23 -2.25 -20.87
CA VAL A 118 -43.13 -3.23 -21.96
C VAL A 118 -43.44 -2.49 -23.25
N ASP A 119 -42.50 -2.52 -24.19
CA ASP A 119 -42.72 -1.96 -25.52
C ASP A 119 -43.74 -2.83 -26.27
N TYR A 120 -44.90 -2.27 -26.59
CA TYR A 120 -46.03 -3.00 -27.19
C TYR A 120 -45.66 -3.72 -28.49
N ARG A 121 -44.63 -3.24 -29.20
CA ARG A 121 -44.14 -3.84 -30.46
C ARG A 121 -43.46 -5.21 -30.27
N VAL A 122 -43.11 -5.59 -29.05
CA VAL A 122 -42.46 -6.87 -28.74
C VAL A 122 -43.45 -7.89 -28.15
N ALA A 123 -44.68 -7.45 -27.83
CA ALA A 123 -45.71 -8.28 -27.21
C ALA A 123 -46.78 -8.83 -28.18
N VAL A 124 -46.63 -8.60 -29.49
CA VAL A 124 -47.52 -9.11 -30.55
C VAL A 124 -46.70 -9.79 -31.65
#